data_AF-A0AAU9VPK2-F1
#
_entry.id   AF-A0AAU9VPK2-F1
#
_cell.length_a   1.000
_cell.length_b   1.000
_cell.length_c   1.000
_cell.angle_alpha   90.00
_cell.angle_beta   90.00
_cell.angle_gamma   90.00
#
_symmetry.space_group_name_H-M   'P 1'
#
loop_
_entity.id
_entity.type
_entity.pdbx_description
1 polymer ?
#
loop_
_entity_poly.entity_id
_entity_poly.type
_entity_poly.pdbx_seq_one_letter_code
_entity_poly.pdbx_strand_id
1 'polypeptide(L)'
;MRSFVPFLFVAIASYTSANNYVRVCYHTNWSQYRPGIGKFFPENIDPFLCTHLMYAFAKIDRNTNKLAMFEWNDDQLYPRFNALKNKNPELRTLLAVGGWNHEN
;
A
#
# COMPACT_ATOMS: atom_id res chain seq x y z
N MET A 1 51.16 10.58 18.88
CA MET A 1 50.01 10.52 17.94
C MET A 1 49.09 9.38 18.36
N ARG A 2 48.24 9.59 19.35
CA ARG A 2 47.20 8.65 19.80
C ARG A 2 45.98 9.48 20.16
N SER A 3 44.79 8.97 19.85
CA SER A 3 43.48 9.45 20.32
C SER A 3 42.77 10.50 19.46
N PHE A 4 42.27 10.09 18.29
CA PHE A 4 41.08 10.73 17.67
C PHE A 4 40.06 9.73 17.10
N VAL A 5 40.35 8.41 17.16
CA VAL A 5 39.48 7.35 16.62
C VAL A 5 38.15 7.13 17.39
N PRO A 6 38.02 7.32 18.72
CA PRO A 6 36.79 6.90 19.41
C PRO A 6 35.63 7.88 19.21
N PHE A 7 35.88 9.15 18.87
CA PHE A 7 34.83 10.15 18.66
C PHE A 7 34.05 9.95 17.37
N LEU A 8 34.68 9.40 16.33
CA LEU A 8 34.01 9.16 15.04
C LEU A 8 32.99 8.00 15.13
N PHE A 9 33.24 7.00 15.98
CA PHE A 9 32.35 5.86 16.19
C PHE A 9 31.07 6.21 16.96
N VAL A 10 31.14 7.11 17.95
CA VAL A 10 29.97 7.52 18.74
C VAL A 10 28.99 8.37 17.90
N ALA A 11 29.51 9.19 16.98
CA ALA A 11 28.66 9.97 16.09
C ALA A 11 27.83 9.10 15.12
N ILE A 12 28.40 7.98 14.62
CA ILE A 12 27.69 7.06 13.72
C ILE A 12 26.56 6.31 14.44
N ALA A 13 26.75 5.95 15.72
CA ALA A 13 25.73 5.28 16.52
C ALA A 13 24.51 6.17 16.86
N SER A 14 24.64 7.49 16.69
CA SER A 14 23.59 8.47 17.03
C SER A 14 22.59 8.72 15.89
N TYR A 15 22.78 8.16 14.70
CA TYR A 15 21.95 8.44 13.52
C TYR A 15 20.71 7.55 13.36
N THR A 16 20.49 6.56 14.22
CA THR A 16 19.40 5.59 14.01
C THR A 16 18.35 5.61 15.11
N SER A 17 17.56 6.67 15.15
CA SER A 17 16.18 6.60 15.64
C SER A 17 15.27 7.51 14.81
N ALA A 18 15.21 7.27 13.50
CA ALA A 18 14.11 7.79 12.71
C ALA A 18 12.84 7.05 13.16
N ASN A 19 11.92 7.75 13.82
CA ASN A 19 10.58 7.23 14.10
C ASN A 19 9.91 6.95 12.74
N ASN A 20 9.87 5.68 12.32
CA ASN A 20 9.22 5.27 11.08
C ASN A 20 7.70 5.30 11.25
N TYR A 21 7.11 6.48 11.08
CA TYR A 21 5.66 6.65 11.06
C TYR A 21 5.02 5.85 9.92
N VAL A 22 3.93 5.15 10.26
CA VAL A 22 3.13 4.42 9.29
C VAL A 22 2.20 5.39 8.55
N ARG A 23 2.29 5.41 7.21
CA ARG A 23 1.40 6.16 6.33
C ARG A 23 0.57 5.16 5.51
N VAL A 24 -0.72 5.06 5.82
CA VAL A 24 -1.65 4.12 5.16
C VAL A 24 -2.50 4.87 4.15
N CYS A 25 -2.54 4.39 2.91
CA CYS A 25 -3.35 4.99 1.85
C CYS A 25 -4.30 3.97 1.23
N TYR A 26 -5.53 4.39 0.96
CA TYR A 26 -6.55 3.55 0.34
C TYR A 26 -6.61 3.81 -1.17
N HIS A 27 -6.52 2.75 -1.96
CA HIS A 27 -6.83 2.75 -3.38
C HIS A 27 -8.21 2.12 -3.57
N THR A 28 -9.07 2.75 -4.36
CA THR A 28 -10.45 2.32 -4.54
C THR A 28 -10.63 1.70 -5.93
N ASN A 29 -11.08 0.44 -6.00
CA ASN A 29 -11.21 -0.27 -7.27
C ASN A 29 -12.30 0.33 -8.18
N TRP A 30 -13.29 1.05 -7.63
CA TRP A 30 -14.28 1.79 -8.43
C TRP A 30 -13.74 3.09 -9.04
N SER A 31 -12.56 3.56 -8.65
CA SER A 31 -11.95 4.76 -9.26
C SER A 31 -11.59 4.57 -10.74
N GLN A 32 -11.52 3.32 -11.21
CA GLN A 32 -11.35 2.97 -12.62
C GLN A 32 -12.51 3.44 -13.53
N TYR A 33 -13.67 3.72 -12.94
CA TYR A 33 -14.89 4.13 -13.66
C TYR A 33 -15.07 5.64 -13.75
N ARG A 34 -14.23 6.43 -13.07
CA ARG A 34 -14.30 7.90 -13.16
C ARG A 34 -13.98 8.38 -14.59
N PRO A 35 -14.64 9.45 -15.08
CA PRO A 35 -14.39 9.96 -16.43
C PRO A 35 -13.11 10.79 -16.51
N GLY A 36 -12.54 10.86 -17.72
CA GLY A 36 -11.41 11.74 -18.06
C GLY A 36 -10.21 11.57 -17.12
N ILE A 37 -9.65 12.70 -16.68
CA ILE A 37 -8.47 12.74 -15.79
C ILE A 37 -8.75 12.21 -14.38
N GLY A 38 -10.03 11.98 -14.02
CA GLY A 38 -10.39 11.40 -12.74
C GLY A 38 -10.23 9.87 -12.70
N LYS A 39 -10.08 9.23 -13.86
CA LYS A 39 -9.87 7.78 -13.99
C LYS A 39 -8.55 7.39 -13.33
N PHE A 40 -8.59 6.46 -12.39
CA PHE A 40 -7.44 6.12 -11.58
C PHE A 40 -7.22 4.62 -11.49
N PHE A 41 -6.00 4.19 -11.75
CA PHE A 41 -5.53 2.80 -11.74
C PHE A 41 -4.32 2.66 -10.81
N PRO A 42 -3.90 1.42 -10.47
CA PRO A 42 -2.71 1.20 -9.66
C PRO A 42 -1.46 1.91 -10.15
N GLU A 43 -1.24 2.03 -11.47
CA GLU A 43 -0.07 2.67 -12.06
C GLU A 43 -0.02 4.18 -11.81
N ASN A 44 -1.13 4.81 -11.42
CA ASN A 44 -1.17 6.22 -11.07
C ASN A 44 -0.70 6.48 -9.63
N ILE A 45 -0.49 5.45 -8.81
CA ILE A 45 -0.01 5.58 -7.44
C ILE A 45 1.50 5.83 -7.45
N ASP A 46 1.94 6.87 -6.75
CA ASP A 46 3.35 7.03 -6.38
C ASP A 46 3.70 5.99 -5.29
N PRO A 47 4.57 5.00 -5.58
CA PRO A 47 4.89 3.92 -4.65
C PRO A 47 5.68 4.37 -3.42
N PHE A 48 6.19 5.61 -3.37
CA PHE A 48 6.96 6.15 -2.22
C PHE A 48 6.13 7.06 -1.30
N LEU A 49 4.91 7.42 -1.70
CA LEU A 49 4.06 8.32 -0.94
C LEU A 49 3.66 7.73 0.43
N CYS A 50 3.27 6.45 0.42
CA CYS A 50 2.72 5.73 1.58
C CYS A 50 3.59 4.53 1.93
N THR A 51 3.58 4.12 3.20
CA THR A 51 4.30 2.89 3.61
C THR A 51 3.43 1.65 3.44
N HIS A 52 2.11 1.81 3.53
CA HIS A 52 1.13 0.75 3.34
C HIS A 52 0.04 1.21 2.37
N LEU A 53 -0.31 0.37 1.41
CA LEU A 53 -1.45 0.58 0.52
C LEU A 53 -2.53 -0.46 0.81
N MET A 54 -3.76 0.02 0.97
CA MET A 54 -4.97 -0.79 1.14
C MET A 54 -5.73 -0.82 -0.19
N TYR A 55 -5.91 -1.99 -0.78
CA TYR A 55 -6.82 -2.18 -1.90
C TYR A 55 -8.25 -2.28 -1.37
N ALA A 56 -9.08 -1.28 -1.65
CA ALA A 56 -10.47 -1.20 -1.25
C ALA A 56 -11.39 -1.45 -2.45
N PHE A 57 -12.31 -2.41 -2.40
CA PHE A 57 -12.50 -3.43 -1.37
C PHE A 57 -12.66 -4.80 -2.01
N ALA A 58 -12.34 -5.85 -1.24
CA ALA A 58 -12.90 -7.19 -1.46
C ALA A 58 -14.18 -7.37 -0.64
N LYS A 59 -14.90 -8.45 -0.89
CA LYS A 59 -16.15 -8.81 -0.20
C LYS A 59 -16.09 -10.21 0.40
N ILE A 60 -16.95 -10.48 1.37
CA ILE A 60 -17.33 -11.84 1.73
C ILE A 60 -18.54 -12.23 0.86
N ASP A 61 -18.42 -13.32 0.11
CA ASP A 61 -19.53 -13.93 -0.62
C ASP A 61 -20.51 -14.55 0.38
N ARG A 62 -21.78 -14.13 0.32
CA ARG A 62 -22.79 -14.51 1.33
C ARG A 62 -23.30 -15.94 1.20
N ASN A 63 -23.17 -16.55 0.02
CA ASN A 63 -23.62 -17.92 -0.20
C ASN A 63 -22.59 -18.92 0.33
N THR A 64 -21.31 -18.56 0.22
CA THR A 64 -20.19 -19.45 0.52
C THR A 64 -19.44 -19.08 1.81
N ASN A 65 -19.67 -17.88 2.34
CA ASN A 65 -18.91 -17.27 3.45
C ASN A 65 -17.39 -17.22 3.17
N LYS A 66 -17.01 -17.04 1.90
CA LYS A 66 -15.60 -16.97 1.46
C LYS A 66 -15.25 -15.58 0.99
N LEU A 67 -13.95 -15.26 1.08
CA LEU A 67 -13.41 -14.06 0.46
C LEU A 67 -13.60 -14.12 -1.06
N ALA A 68 -14.08 -13.02 -1.65
CA ALA A 68 -14.30 -12.87 -3.08
C ALA A 68 -13.91 -11.47 -3.56
N MET A 69 -13.63 -11.36 -4.86
CA MET A 69 -13.49 -10.06 -5.53
C MET A 69 -14.77 -9.24 -5.47
N PHE A 70 -14.63 -7.92 -5.40
CA PHE A 70 -15.79 -7.04 -5.46
C PHE A 70 -16.12 -6.72 -6.92
N GLU A 71 -15.13 -6.26 -7.68
CA GLU A 71 -15.22 -5.95 -9.10
C GLU A 71 -14.85 -7.17 -9.96
N TRP A 72 -15.46 -7.27 -11.13
CA TRP A 72 -15.28 -8.37 -12.08
C TRP A 72 -13.85 -8.52 -12.62
N ASN A 73 -13.03 -7.48 -12.50
CA ASN A 73 -11.65 -7.43 -12.99
C ASN A 73 -10.61 -7.23 -11.88
N ASP A 74 -10.97 -7.42 -10.61
CA ASP A 74 -10.02 -7.28 -9.51
C ASP A 74 -8.86 -8.28 -9.64
N ASP A 75 -9.08 -9.47 -10.23
CA ASP A 75 -8.02 -10.44 -10.54
C ASP A 75 -6.93 -9.88 -11.45
N GLN A 76 -7.27 -8.93 -12.33
CA GLN A 76 -6.33 -8.21 -13.17
C GLN A 76 -5.71 -7.00 -12.45
N LEU A 77 -6.43 -6.38 -11.52
CA LEU A 77 -5.96 -5.19 -10.79
C LEU A 77 -5.08 -5.53 -9.58
N TYR A 78 -5.32 -6.63 -8.87
CA TYR A 78 -4.49 -7.11 -7.76
C TYR A 78 -3.01 -7.28 -8.13
N PRO A 79 -2.64 -8.00 -9.22
CA PRO A 79 -1.23 -8.13 -9.59
C PRO A 79 -0.60 -6.79 -9.97
N ARG A 80 -1.35 -5.90 -10.64
CA ARG A 80 -0.90 -4.54 -10.98
C ARG A 80 -0.63 -3.69 -9.74
N PHE A 81 -1.52 -3.76 -8.74
CA PHE A 81 -1.34 -3.12 -7.45
C PHE A 81 -0.14 -3.67 -6.68
N ASN A 82 0.05 -4.99 -6.68
CA ASN A 82 1.22 -5.62 -6.06
C ASN A 82 2.53 -5.30 -6.79
N ALA A 83 2.51 -5.06 -8.11
CA ALA A 83 3.68 -4.71 -8.90
C ALA A 83 4.29 -3.35 -8.51
N LEU A 84 3.57 -2.49 -7.77
CA LEU A 84 4.14 -1.26 -7.19
C LEU A 84 5.34 -1.55 -6.28
N LYS A 85 5.38 -2.74 -5.67
CA LYS A 85 6.51 -3.19 -4.85
C LYS A 85 7.80 -3.42 -5.66
N ASN A 86 7.71 -3.58 -6.97
CA ASN A 86 8.90 -3.65 -7.83
C ASN A 86 9.63 -2.31 -7.90
N LYS A 87 8.91 -1.19 -7.71
CA LYS A 87 9.49 0.15 -7.63
C LYS A 87 9.90 0.52 -6.21
N ASN A 88 9.11 0.12 -5.21
CA ASN A 88 9.42 0.30 -3.79
C ASN A 88 9.31 -1.04 -3.03
N PRO A 89 10.42 -1.78 -2.84
CA PRO A 89 10.41 -3.06 -2.14
C PRO A 89 9.99 -3.00 -0.67
N GLU A 90 10.06 -1.83 -0.03
CA GLU A 90 9.60 -1.64 1.37
C GLU A 90 8.09 -1.42 1.49
N LEU A 91 7.41 -1.17 0.36
CA LEU A 91 5.97 -0.94 0.31
C LEU A 91 5.20 -2.20 0.69
N ARG A 92 4.21 -2.03 1.57
CA ARG A 92 3.31 -3.11 1.97
C ARG A 92 1.95 -2.94 1.28
N THR A 93 1.45 -4.00 0.68
CA THR A 93 0.13 -4.05 0.06
C THR A 93 -0.79 -4.94 0.89
N LEU A 94 -1.99 -4.47 1.20
CA LEU A 94 -3.01 -5.17 1.96
C LEU A 94 -4.35 -5.11 1.23
N LEU A 95 -5.21 -6.08 1.49
CA LEU A 95 -6.57 -6.13 0.97
C LEU A 95 -7.55 -5.70 2.07
N ALA A 96 -8.33 -4.65 1.82
CA ALA A 96 -9.41 -4.24 2.70
C ALA A 96 -10.68 -5.01 2.32
N VAL A 97 -11.37 -5.59 3.30
CA VAL A 97 -12.63 -6.32 3.10
C VAL A 97 -13.75 -5.54 3.80
N GLY A 98 -14.86 -5.32 3.11
CA GLY A 98 -16.01 -4.59 3.66
C GLY A 98 -16.21 -3.22 3.03
N GLY A 99 -16.27 -2.18 3.87
CA GLY A 99 -16.64 -0.81 3.46
C GLY A 99 -18.12 -0.52 3.68
N TRP A 100 -18.51 0.75 3.54
CA TRP A 100 -19.88 1.22 3.86
C TRP A 100 -20.96 0.48 3.07
N ASN A 101 -20.74 0.27 1.78
CA ASN A 101 -21.70 -0.42 0.91
C ASN A 101 -21.64 -1.96 1.04
N HIS A 102 -20.91 -2.49 2.02
CA HIS A 102 -20.84 -3.94 2.27
C HIS A 102 -21.99 -4.45 3.15
N GLU A 103 -23.20 -3.97 2.86
CA GLU A 103 -24.51 -4.38 3.38
C GLU A 103 -25.37 -4.65 2.12
N ASN A 104 -26.08 -5.75 1.83
CA ASN A 104 -26.54 -6.96 2.50
C ASN A 104 -26.46 -8.18 1.54
#